data_AF-A0A8H3RIN4-F1
#
_entry.id   AF-A0A8H3RIN4-F1
#
_cell.length_a   1.000
_cell.length_b   1.000
_cell.length_c   1.000
_cell.angle_alpha   90.00
_cell.angle_beta   90.00
_cell.angle_gamma   90.00
#
_symmetry.space_group_name_H-M   'P 1'
#
loop_
_entity.id
_entity.type
_entity.pdbx_description
1 polymer ?
#
loop_
_entity_poly.entity_id
_entity_poly.type
_entity_poly.pdbx_seq_one_letter_code
_entity_poly.pdbx_strand_id
1 'polypeptide(L)'
;MPKVYFDHDPITLQEGDHVGARVGGKILEPDGMETVTGEVDRVTIFRSPDSTVELKCMQDVHFLPGEQVILQQLDPVSYAAIGMRSGKEVEFKE
;
A
#
# COMPACT_ATOMS: atom_id res chain seq x y z
N MET A 1 -7.02 -9.79 -12.48
CA MET A 1 -6.28 -8.53 -12.22
C MET A 1 -5.23 -8.86 -11.18
N PRO A 2 -4.01 -8.30 -11.29
CA PRO A 2 -2.94 -8.57 -10.34
C PRO A 2 -3.33 -8.19 -8.91
N LYS A 3 -2.75 -8.89 -7.92
CA LYS A 3 -3.10 -8.80 -6.50
C LYS A 3 -1.88 -8.87 -5.61
N VAL A 4 -1.96 -8.15 -4.51
CA VAL A 4 -1.04 -8.29 -3.38
C VAL A 4 -1.73 -9.10 -2.29
N TYR A 5 -1.01 -10.05 -1.72
CA TYR A 5 -1.52 -10.92 -0.66
C TYR A 5 -0.80 -10.60 0.64
N PHE A 6 -1.58 -10.14 1.62
CA PHE A 6 -1.12 -9.83 2.97
C PHE A 6 -1.62 -10.87 3.98
N ASP A 7 -0.78 -11.26 4.93
CA ASP A 7 -1.12 -12.15 6.03
C ASP A 7 -0.79 -11.52 7.39
N HIS A 8 -1.71 -10.68 7.86
CA HIS A 8 -1.55 -9.91 9.09
C HIS A 8 -0.27 -9.05 9.07
N ASP A 9 0.01 -8.48 7.91
CA ASP A 9 1.21 -7.70 7.68
C ASP A 9 0.98 -6.27 8.16
N PRO A 10 1.79 -5.75 9.11
CA PRO A 10 1.75 -4.34 9.45
C PRO A 10 2.24 -3.51 8.27
N ILE A 11 1.36 -2.65 7.76
CA ILE A 11 1.65 -1.71 6.69
C ILE A 11 1.81 -0.32 7.29
N THR A 12 2.90 0.34 6.94
CA THR A 12 3.15 1.76 7.24
C THR A 12 3.08 2.57 5.96
N LEU A 13 2.35 3.68 5.99
CA LEU A 13 2.33 4.65 4.91
C LEU A 13 3.43 5.68 5.17
N GLN A 14 4.45 5.70 4.32
CA GLN A 14 5.52 6.68 4.44
C GLN A 14 5.00 8.10 4.13
N GLU A 15 5.48 9.12 4.86
CA GLU A 15 5.16 10.52 4.53
C GLU A 15 5.39 10.87 3.04
N GLY A 16 4.54 11.75 2.51
CA GLY A 16 4.60 12.25 1.14
C GLY A 16 3.51 13.29 0.84
N ASP A 17 3.14 13.46 -0.42
CA ASP A 17 2.14 14.45 -0.88
C ASP A 17 0.68 13.99 -0.65
N HIS A 18 0.45 13.17 0.37
CA HIS A 18 -0.83 12.54 0.65
C HIS A 18 -1.18 12.65 2.14
N VAL A 19 -2.47 12.59 2.44
CA VAL A 19 -3.01 12.68 3.80
C VAL A 19 -3.49 11.33 4.32
N GLY A 20 -3.41 10.28 3.50
CA GLY A 20 -3.69 8.90 3.88
C GLY A 20 -3.82 7.97 2.69
N ALA A 21 -4.03 6.68 2.99
CA ALA A 21 -4.32 5.66 1.97
C ALA A 21 -5.39 4.68 2.47
N ARG A 22 -6.12 4.04 1.56
CA ARG A 22 -6.98 2.89 1.86
C ARG A 22 -6.44 1.64 1.21
N VAL A 23 -6.09 0.64 2.02
CA VAL A 23 -5.51 -0.64 1.60
C VAL A 23 -6.33 -1.77 2.24
N GLY A 24 -6.88 -2.68 1.43
CA GLY A 24 -7.66 -3.81 1.95
C GLY A 24 -8.84 -3.43 2.86
N GLY A 25 -9.41 -2.24 2.66
CA GLY A 25 -10.51 -1.69 3.50
C GLY A 25 -10.05 -1.01 4.80
N LYS A 26 -8.75 -0.99 5.11
CA LYS A 26 -8.16 -0.24 6.22
C LYS A 26 -7.69 1.13 5.76
N ILE A 27 -7.81 2.13 6.64
CA ILE A 27 -7.30 3.49 6.38
C ILE A 27 -5.96 3.62 7.09
N LEU A 28 -4.94 4.02 6.34
CA LEU A 28 -3.59 4.32 6.81
C LEU A 28 -3.44 5.83 6.91
N GLU A 29 -2.97 6.31 8.06
CA GLU A 29 -2.46 7.66 8.25
C GLU A 29 -0.96 7.70 7.94
N PRO A 30 -0.41 8.84 7.46
CA PRO A 30 1.04 9.00 7.31
C PRO A 30 1.78 8.70 8.62
N ASP A 31 2.87 7.95 8.54
CA ASP A 31 3.64 7.39 9.68
C ASP A 31 2.85 6.48 10.62
N GLY A 32 1.57 6.26 10.36
CA GLY A 32 0.72 5.30 11.04
C GLY A 32 1.03 3.88 10.58
N MET A 33 0.59 2.92 11.39
CA MET A 33 0.74 1.50 11.10
C MET A 33 -0.59 0.80 11.29
N GLU A 34 -1.04 0.08 10.26
CA GLU A 34 -2.25 -0.74 10.32
C GLU A 34 -1.96 -2.15 9.84
N THR A 35 -2.61 -3.12 10.47
CA THR A 35 -2.53 -4.52 10.04
C THR A 35 -3.53 -4.79 8.94
N VAL A 36 -3.04 -5.28 7.81
CA VAL A 36 -3.86 -5.67 6.66
C VAL A 36 -3.78 -7.18 6.44
N THR A 37 -4.93 -7.78 6.11
CA THR A 37 -5.04 -9.21 5.81
C THR A 37 -5.89 -9.38 4.56
N GLY A 38 -5.46 -10.28 3.68
CA GLY A 38 -6.20 -10.69 2.50
C GLY A 38 -5.64 -10.14 1.19
N GLU A 39 -6.48 -10.19 0.16
CA GLU A 39 -6.13 -9.84 -1.21
C GLU A 39 -6.40 -8.36 -1.50
N VAL A 40 -5.44 -7.67 -2.10
CA VAL A 40 -5.54 -6.26 -2.48
C VAL A 40 -5.19 -6.10 -3.97
N ASP A 41 -6.19 -5.75 -4.78
CA ASP A 41 -6.01 -5.42 -6.20
C ASP A 41 -5.83 -3.91 -6.45
N ARG A 42 -6.34 -3.08 -5.52
CA ARG A 42 -6.40 -1.62 -5.63
C ARG A 42 -6.09 -0.92 -4.31
N VAL A 43 -5.56 0.30 -4.42
CA VAL A 43 -5.31 1.22 -3.30
C VAL A 43 -5.91 2.58 -3.64
N THR A 44 -6.57 3.21 -2.69
CA THR A 44 -7.03 4.60 -2.85
C THR A 44 -6.11 5.53 -2.07
N ILE A 45 -5.47 6.48 -2.74
CA ILE A 45 -4.63 7.51 -2.11
C ILE A 45 -5.48 8.76 -1.90
N PHE A 46 -5.47 9.30 -0.68
CA PHE A 46 -6.12 10.56 -0.34
C PHE A 46 -5.06 11.66 -0.39
N ARG A 47 -5.13 12.58 -1.37
CA ARG A 47 -4.20 13.72 -1.46
C ARG A 47 -4.69 14.96 -0.71
N SER A 48 -6.00 15.08 -0.57
CA SER A 48 -6.69 16.07 0.26
C SER A 48 -8.07 15.51 0.63
N PRO A 49 -8.86 16.18 1.49
CA PRO A 49 -10.21 15.72 1.84
C PRO A 49 -11.13 15.46 0.63
N ASP A 50 -10.91 16.19 -0.47
CA ASP A 50 -11.77 16.16 -1.67
C ASP A 50 -11.08 15.53 -2.89
N SER A 51 -9.82 15.07 -2.76
CA SER A 51 -9.02 14.56 -3.88
C SER A 51 -8.50 13.15 -3.60
N THR A 52 -8.86 12.22 -4.48
CA THR A 52 -8.46 10.81 -4.40
C THR A 52 -7.93 10.29 -5.72
N VAL A 53 -6.96 9.39 -5.65
CA VAL A 53 -6.46 8.63 -6.81
C VAL A 53 -6.61 7.14 -6.52
N GLU A 54 -7.18 6.39 -7.47
CA GLU A 54 -7.25 4.93 -7.39
C GLU A 54 -6.05 4.35 -8.15
N LEU A 55 -5.23 3.57 -7.44
CA LEU A 55 -4.06 2.89 -7.98
C LEU A 55 -4.32 1.40 -8.06
N LYS A 56 -3.87 0.75 -9.12
CA LYS A 56 -4.00 -0.69 -9.37
C LYS A 56 -2.66 -1.38 -9.26
N CYS A 57 -2.70 -2.58 -8.72
CA CYS A 57 -1.53 -3.43 -8.62
C CYS A 57 -1.03 -3.84 -10.02
N MET A 58 0.28 -3.76 -10.22
CA MET A 58 0.91 -4.07 -11.51
C MET A 58 1.30 -5.54 -11.69
N GLN A 59 1.48 -6.28 -10.59
CA GLN A 59 1.87 -7.70 -10.63
C GLN A 59 1.45 -8.45 -9.36
N ASP A 60 1.29 -9.76 -9.46
CA ASP A 60 0.97 -10.57 -8.28
C ASP A 60 2.18 -10.65 -7.33
N VAL A 61 1.97 -10.41 -6.04
CA VAL A 61 3.00 -10.61 -5.03
C VAL A 61 2.42 -11.17 -3.73
N HIS A 62 3.16 -12.10 -3.14
CA HIS A 62 2.91 -12.61 -1.78
C HIS A 62 4.03 -12.14 -0.87
N PHE A 63 3.70 -11.38 0.16
CA PHE A 63 4.63 -11.09 1.25
C PHE A 63 4.76 -12.31 2.18
N LEU A 64 5.78 -12.29 3.03
CA LEU A 64 5.96 -13.32 4.06
C LEU A 64 4.98 -13.07 5.21
N PRO A 65 4.48 -14.09 5.91
CA PRO A 65 3.59 -13.90 7.05
C PRO A 65 4.20 -13.01 8.15
N GLY A 66 3.44 -12.01 8.59
CA GLY A 66 3.86 -11.04 9.62
C GLY A 66 4.99 -10.12 9.15
N GLU A 67 5.11 -9.89 7.85
CA GLU A 67 6.09 -8.99 7.28
C GLU A 67 5.70 -7.54 7.50
N GLN A 68 6.65 -6.71 7.92
CA GLN A 68 6.45 -5.26 7.91
C GLN A 68 6.57 -4.74 6.49
N VAL A 69 5.55 -4.03 6.03
CA VAL A 69 5.48 -3.48 4.68
C VAL A 69 5.45 -1.95 4.75
N ILE A 70 6.23 -1.30 3.90
CA ILE A 70 6.18 0.15 3.72
C ILE A 70 5.49 0.45 2.40
N LEU A 71 4.43 1.24 2.44
CA LEU A 71 3.82 1.84 1.26
C LEU A 71 4.50 3.19 1.00
N GLN A 72 5.36 3.23 0.01
CA GLN A 72 6.22 4.37 -0.34
C GLN A 72 5.76 5.03 -1.64
N GLN A 73 5.70 6.36 -1.65
CA GLN A 73 5.44 7.12 -2.87
C GLN A 73 6.68 7.12 -3.78
N LEU A 74 6.49 6.73 -5.05
CA LEU A 74 7.55 6.77 -6.07
C LEU A 74 7.47 8.06 -6.90
N ASP A 75 6.25 8.45 -7.26
CA ASP A 75 5.92 9.67 -7.99
C ASP A 75 4.50 10.12 -7.60
N PRO A 76 3.96 11.24 -8.14
CA PRO A 76 2.62 11.70 -7.76
C PRO A 76 1.53 10.62 -7.85
N VAL A 77 1.56 9.76 -8.87
CA VAL A 77 0.51 8.78 -9.21
C VAL A 77 0.96 7.32 -9.06
N SER A 78 2.12 7.06 -8.44
CA SER A 78 2.66 5.71 -8.29
C SER A 78 3.19 5.46 -6.87
N TYR A 79 2.93 4.27 -6.34
CA TYR A 79 3.39 3.83 -5.02
C TYR A 79 3.94 2.42 -5.08
N ALA A 80 4.91 2.10 -4.21
CA ALA A 80 5.42 0.75 -4.02
C ALA A 80 5.08 0.24 -2.62
N ALA A 81 4.67 -1.01 -2.50
CA ALA A 81 4.66 -1.74 -1.24
C ALA A 81 5.95 -2.57 -1.14
N ILE A 82 6.76 -2.30 -0.11
CA ILE A 82 8.09 -2.87 0.09
C ILE A 82 8.10 -3.69 1.38
N GLY A 83 8.36 -4.99 1.26
CA GLY A 83 8.48 -5.90 2.39
C GLY A 83 9.87 -5.79 3.03
N MET A 84 9.93 -5.37 4.30
CA MET A 84 11.19 -5.07 4.98
C MET A 84 12.06 -6.29 5.26
N ARG A 85 11.45 -7.48 5.36
CA ARG A 85 12.17 -8.73 5.66
C ARG A 85 12.61 -9.46 4.40
N SER A 86 11.72 -9.54 3.41
CA SER A 86 11.93 -10.27 2.17
C SER A 86 12.59 -9.43 1.08
N GLY A 87 12.52 -8.11 1.19
CA GLY A 87 12.95 -7.17 0.15
C GLY A 87 12.05 -7.19 -1.10
N LYS A 88 10.90 -7.85 -1.04
CA LYS A 88 9.95 -7.88 -2.16
C LYS A 88 9.33 -6.51 -2.35
N GLU A 89 9.08 -6.17 -3.62
CA GLU A 89 8.46 -4.92 -4.02
C GLU A 89 7.32 -5.20 -4.99
N VAL A 90 6.25 -4.43 -4.86
CA VAL A 90 5.16 -4.37 -5.83
C VAL A 90 4.71 -2.95 -6.06
N GLU A 91 4.50 -2.60 -7.32
CA GLU A 91 4.10 -1.25 -7.73
C GLU A 91 2.59 -1.16 -7.95
N PHE A 92 2.03 -0.01 -7.55
CA PHE A 92 0.68 0.45 -7.79
C PHE A 92 0.69 1.71 -8.65
N LYS A 93 -0.16 1.77 -9.69
CA LYS A 93 -0.27 2.91 -10.64
C LYS A 93 -1.71 3.21 -11.04
N GLU A 94 -1.98 4.46 -11.43
CA GLU A 94 -3.28 4.93 -11.98
C GLU A 94 -3.72 4.17 -13.25
#